data_AF-A0AAF0RH11-F1
#
_entry.id   AF-A0AAF0RH11-F1
#
_cell.length_a   1.000
_cell.length_b   1.000
_cell.length_c   1.000
_cell.angle_alpha   90.00
_cell.angle_beta   90.00
_cell.angle_gamma   90.00
#
_symmetry.space_group_name_H-M   'P 1'
#
loop_
_entity.id
_entity.type
_entity.pdbx_description
1 polymer ?
#
loop_
_entity_poly.entity_id
_entity_poly.type
_entity_poly.pdbx_seq_one_letter_code
_entity_poly.pdbx_strand_id
1 'polypeptide(L)'
;MRIAGHTVWLKPKTPVRRLFAMLGYARAGSAIWTEDDFGFEEDDELVPALAHAFVRQASRALAGGPLRGYVTREDALPLVRGRWRIGDQLTRRGGQPLPVEVSFDDYVEDIAENQVLLTAATRLLRLPGVPVDVLGALRRIVRVLDGVSFIPVGAPVPVVRADRRNARYSSALALASLALSGSSVEQRAGSVVASGFLVDMWSVFEDFVSAALREAFKPYGGELVSQYASTLDVEGTVKIAPDLVWVVDGVVRACIDVKYKVEKHGQYPNADLYQMAAYCQRFGLDVGHLVYAAGDTDPRRVVVIDGPEVQQHALDLDEPVNHISAQLSSLFEWKARLS
;
A
#
# COMPACT_ATOMS: atom_id res chain seq x y z
N MET A 1 -7.99 19.67 -4.19
CA MET A 1 -8.16 20.21 -2.81
C MET A 1 -9.00 21.47 -2.84
N ARG A 2 -9.88 21.71 -1.88
CA ARG A 2 -10.60 22.99 -1.75
C ARG A 2 -10.07 23.76 -0.54
N ILE A 3 -9.66 25.01 -0.71
CA ILE A 3 -9.13 25.89 0.35
C ILE A 3 -9.83 27.25 0.22
N ALA A 4 -10.45 27.74 1.29
CA ALA A 4 -11.03 29.09 1.34
C ALA A 4 -11.95 29.44 0.13
N GLY A 5 -12.72 28.46 -0.35
CA GLY A 5 -13.61 28.62 -1.50
C GLY A 5 -12.98 28.33 -2.87
N HIS A 6 -11.65 28.25 -2.98
CA HIS A 6 -10.93 27.93 -4.21
C HIS A 6 -10.61 26.44 -4.33
N THR A 7 -10.64 25.90 -5.53
CA THR A 7 -10.23 24.52 -5.81
C THR A 7 -8.86 24.50 -6.47
N VAL A 8 -7.90 23.82 -5.85
CA VAL A 8 -6.53 23.59 -6.34
C VAL A 8 -6.40 22.15 -6.79
N TRP A 9 -5.91 21.96 -8.01
CA TRP A 9 -5.62 20.64 -8.59
C TRP A 9 -4.12 20.48 -8.78
N LEU A 10 -3.57 19.39 -8.23
CA LEU A 10 -2.18 18.99 -8.47
C LEU A 10 -2.23 17.83 -9.46
N LYS A 11 -1.72 18.05 -10.67
CA LYS A 11 -1.62 16.99 -11.68
C LYS A 11 -0.32 16.20 -11.44
N PRO A 12 -0.39 14.87 -11.25
CA PRO A 12 0.82 14.05 -11.19
C PRO A 12 1.56 14.12 -12.54
N LYS A 13 2.90 14.00 -12.49
CA LYS A 13 3.73 13.93 -13.71
C LYS A 13 3.50 12.61 -14.46
N THR A 14 3.19 11.56 -13.72
CA THR A 14 2.80 10.25 -14.24
C THR A 14 1.30 10.23 -14.52
N PRO A 15 0.84 9.72 -15.67
CA PRO A 15 -0.59 9.60 -15.95
C PRO A 15 -1.33 8.80 -14.89
N VAL A 16 -2.53 9.28 -14.56
CA VAL A 16 -3.38 8.75 -13.48
C VAL A 16 -3.63 7.24 -13.64
N ARG A 17 -3.84 6.76 -14.86
CA ARG A 17 -3.99 5.32 -15.14
C ARG A 17 -2.80 4.47 -14.67
N ARG A 18 -1.57 4.99 -14.86
CA ARG A 18 -0.34 4.28 -14.49
C ARG A 18 -0.14 4.31 -12.99
N LEU A 19 -0.48 5.43 -12.36
CA LEU A 19 -0.54 5.54 -10.90
C LEU A 19 -1.47 4.46 -10.30
N PHE A 20 -2.67 4.31 -10.85
CA PHE A 20 -3.61 3.26 -10.42
C PHE A 20 -3.08 1.86 -10.64
N ALA A 21 -2.46 1.59 -11.78
CA ALA A 21 -1.86 0.30 -12.07
C ALA A 21 -0.73 -0.04 -11.07
N MET A 22 0.17 0.92 -10.77
CA MET A 22 1.23 0.73 -9.76
C MET A 22 0.68 0.47 -8.36
N LEU A 23 -0.34 1.24 -7.94
CA LEU A 23 -1.02 1.07 -6.64
C LEU A 23 -1.73 -0.27 -6.54
N GLY A 24 -2.44 -0.66 -7.61
CA GLY A 24 -3.11 -1.95 -7.71
C GLY A 24 -2.12 -3.09 -7.60
N TYR A 25 -1.04 -3.02 -8.36
CA TYR A 25 0.05 -4.00 -8.34
C TYR A 25 0.66 -4.13 -6.94
N ALA A 26 0.99 -3.03 -6.28
CA ALA A 26 1.62 -3.06 -4.96
C ALA A 26 0.75 -3.72 -3.88
N ARG A 27 -0.57 -3.49 -3.94
CA ARG A 27 -1.52 -3.93 -2.90
C ARG A 27 -2.13 -5.29 -3.14
N ALA A 28 -2.23 -5.70 -4.40
CA ALA A 28 -2.97 -6.88 -4.81
C ALA A 28 -2.12 -7.85 -5.66
N GLY A 29 -0.85 -7.50 -5.92
CA GLY A 29 0.04 -8.28 -6.77
C GLY A 29 -0.24 -8.09 -8.27
N SER A 30 0.62 -8.71 -9.08
CA SER A 30 0.59 -8.63 -10.56
C SER A 30 -0.68 -9.19 -11.21
N ALA A 31 -1.44 -10.02 -10.50
CA ALA A 31 -2.54 -10.80 -11.06
C ALA A 31 -3.92 -10.12 -10.96
N ILE A 32 -4.04 -9.01 -10.21
CA ILE A 32 -5.36 -8.46 -9.82
C ILE A 32 -5.76 -7.21 -10.62
N TRP A 33 -4.82 -6.60 -11.36
CA TRP A 33 -5.08 -5.35 -12.07
C TRP A 33 -4.49 -5.38 -13.48
N THR A 34 -5.37 -5.36 -14.47
CA THR A 34 -5.05 -4.95 -15.83
C THR A 34 -5.38 -3.47 -16.01
N GLU A 35 -4.71 -2.78 -16.93
CA GLU A 35 -5.02 -1.36 -17.21
C GLU A 35 -6.51 -1.16 -17.58
N ASP A 36 -7.13 -2.19 -18.17
CA ASP A 36 -8.55 -2.27 -18.51
C ASP A 36 -9.50 -2.34 -17.30
N ASP A 37 -9.02 -2.84 -16.15
CA ASP A 37 -9.83 -2.92 -14.91
C ASP A 37 -10.16 -1.57 -14.32
N PHE A 38 -9.49 -0.51 -14.80
CA PHE A 38 -9.74 0.88 -14.47
C PHE A 38 -10.70 1.55 -15.46
N GLY A 39 -10.82 1.04 -16.70
CA GLY A 39 -11.83 1.48 -17.68
C GLY A 39 -11.85 2.98 -17.91
N PHE A 40 -10.67 3.61 -17.90
CA PHE A 40 -10.48 5.02 -18.18
C PHE A 40 -9.82 5.15 -19.55
N GLU A 41 -10.55 5.70 -20.52
CA GLU A 41 -9.93 6.09 -21.78
C GLU A 41 -9.19 7.44 -21.65
N GLU A 42 -9.66 8.38 -20.80
CA GLU A 42 -9.19 9.77 -20.82
C GLU A 42 -9.21 10.54 -19.48
N ASP A 43 -9.30 9.87 -18.31
CA ASP A 43 -9.33 10.63 -17.03
C ASP A 43 -7.92 11.15 -16.66
N ASP A 44 -7.69 12.42 -16.98
CA ASP A 44 -6.53 13.22 -16.57
C ASP A 44 -6.49 13.53 -15.05
N GLU A 45 -7.63 13.33 -14.37
CA GLU A 45 -7.85 13.71 -12.98
C GLU A 45 -8.01 12.49 -12.05
N LEU A 46 -7.25 12.52 -10.95
CA LEU A 46 -7.12 11.39 -10.01
C LEU A 46 -8.41 11.05 -9.26
N VAL A 47 -9.17 12.06 -8.84
CA VAL A 47 -10.39 11.84 -8.03
C VAL A 47 -11.53 11.23 -8.84
N PRO A 48 -11.88 11.74 -10.05
CA PRO A 48 -12.82 11.08 -10.95
C PRO A 48 -12.46 9.61 -11.21
N ALA A 49 -11.21 9.35 -11.61
CA ALA A 49 -10.75 8.01 -11.88
C ALA A 49 -10.86 7.09 -10.65
N LEU A 50 -10.41 7.54 -9.46
CA LEU A 50 -10.58 6.77 -8.23
C LEU A 50 -12.06 6.42 -7.98
N ALA A 51 -12.94 7.42 -8.09
CA ALA A 51 -14.34 7.27 -7.73
C ALA A 51 -15.06 6.29 -8.67
N HIS A 52 -14.83 6.40 -9.99
CA HIS A 52 -15.37 5.47 -10.98
C HIS A 52 -14.87 4.04 -10.77
N ALA A 53 -13.55 3.86 -10.60
CA ALA A 53 -12.96 2.53 -10.41
C ALA A 53 -13.49 1.89 -9.13
N PHE A 54 -13.52 2.66 -8.03
CA PHE A 54 -14.01 2.18 -6.75
C PHE A 54 -15.47 1.74 -6.87
N VAL A 55 -16.34 2.57 -7.46
CA VAL A 55 -17.75 2.23 -7.64
C VAL A 55 -17.93 0.96 -8.47
N ARG A 56 -17.20 0.83 -9.58
CA ARG A 56 -17.28 -0.36 -10.44
C ARG A 56 -16.90 -1.62 -9.66
N GLN A 57 -15.76 -1.61 -8.97
CA GLN A 57 -15.25 -2.79 -8.26
C GLN A 57 -16.07 -3.10 -6.99
N ALA A 58 -16.45 -2.08 -6.21
CA ALA A 58 -17.29 -2.28 -5.03
C ALA A 58 -18.69 -2.79 -5.40
N SER A 59 -19.29 -2.28 -6.49
CA SER A 59 -20.59 -2.79 -6.98
C SER A 59 -20.49 -4.25 -7.40
N ARG A 60 -19.40 -4.66 -8.07
CA ARG A 60 -19.15 -6.06 -8.42
C ARG A 60 -18.97 -6.94 -7.17
N ALA A 61 -18.17 -6.48 -6.21
CA ALA A 61 -17.92 -7.19 -4.95
C ALA A 61 -19.21 -7.40 -4.12
N LEU A 62 -20.11 -6.40 -4.15
CA LEU A 62 -21.38 -6.38 -3.41
C LEU A 62 -22.58 -6.92 -4.20
N ALA A 63 -22.41 -7.34 -5.46
CA ALA A 63 -23.51 -7.80 -6.32
C ALA A 63 -24.25 -9.01 -5.71
N GLY A 64 -23.54 -9.88 -4.99
CA GLY A 64 -24.10 -11.01 -4.25
C GLY A 64 -24.36 -10.73 -2.77
N GLY A 65 -24.48 -9.46 -2.38
CA GLY A 65 -24.63 -9.01 -0.99
C GLY A 65 -23.30 -8.85 -0.23
N PRO A 66 -23.33 -8.16 0.93
CA PRO A 66 -22.16 -7.99 1.78
C PRO A 66 -21.55 -9.33 2.20
N LEU A 67 -20.22 -9.39 2.28
CA LEU A 67 -19.55 -10.55 2.82
C LEU A 67 -19.88 -10.67 4.31
N ARG A 68 -20.14 -11.89 4.77
CA ARG A 68 -20.25 -12.20 6.20
C ARG A 68 -19.00 -12.93 6.66
N GLY A 69 -18.55 -12.60 7.86
CA GLY A 69 -17.39 -13.23 8.48
C GLY A 69 -17.63 -13.46 9.96
N TYR A 70 -16.77 -14.31 10.52
CA TYR A 70 -16.75 -14.57 11.96
C TYR A 70 -15.95 -13.48 12.66
N VAL A 71 -16.58 -12.79 13.61
CA VAL A 71 -15.93 -11.83 14.49
C VAL A 71 -16.01 -12.34 15.91
N THR A 72 -14.86 -12.52 16.55
CA THR A 72 -14.81 -12.88 17.96
C THR A 72 -15.30 -11.70 18.80
N ARG A 73 -16.38 -11.92 19.54
CA ARG A 73 -16.92 -10.98 20.51
C ARG A 73 -16.68 -11.48 21.91
N GLU A 74 -16.39 -10.51 22.77
CA GLU A 74 -16.27 -10.70 24.20
C GLU A 74 -17.42 -9.95 24.87
N ASP A 75 -18.26 -10.65 25.62
CA ASP A 75 -19.47 -10.08 26.22
C ASP A 75 -19.80 -10.75 27.56
N ALA A 76 -20.65 -10.11 28.36
CA ALA A 76 -21.15 -10.64 29.62
C ALA A 76 -22.63 -11.05 29.44
N LEU A 77 -22.89 -12.34 29.29
CA LEU A 77 -24.22 -12.87 28.97
C LEU A 77 -24.86 -13.62 30.15
N PRO A 78 -26.20 -13.65 30.27
CA PRO A 78 -26.88 -14.43 31.31
C PRO A 78 -26.76 -15.96 31.12
N LEU A 79 -26.14 -16.41 30.03
CA LEU A 79 -25.94 -17.81 29.68
C LEU A 79 -24.57 -17.99 29.00
N VAL A 80 -24.02 -19.20 29.07
CA VAL A 80 -22.75 -19.52 28.41
C VAL A 80 -22.98 -19.69 26.90
N ARG A 81 -22.42 -18.79 26.10
CA ARG A 81 -22.33 -18.90 24.64
C ARG A 81 -20.86 -18.88 24.24
N GLY A 82 -20.38 -19.91 23.56
CA GLY A 82 -18.96 -20.04 23.21
C GLY A 82 -18.07 -20.40 24.40
N ARG A 83 -16.89 -19.78 24.50
CA ARG A 83 -15.88 -20.05 25.53
C ARG A 83 -16.09 -19.18 26.75
N TRP A 84 -16.17 -19.78 27.93
CA TRP A 84 -16.15 -19.04 29.20
C TRP A 84 -14.75 -18.47 29.47
N ARG A 85 -14.67 -17.16 29.67
CA ARG A 85 -13.50 -16.44 30.12
C ARG A 85 -13.40 -16.45 31.66
N ILE A 86 -13.07 -17.60 32.22
CA ILE A 86 -13.05 -17.82 33.68
C ILE A 86 -12.11 -16.84 34.41
N GLY A 87 -10.96 -16.50 33.81
CA GLY A 87 -10.03 -15.52 34.38
C GLY A 87 -10.65 -14.13 34.53
N ASP A 88 -11.36 -13.66 33.50
CA ASP A 88 -12.08 -12.39 33.53
C ASP A 88 -13.29 -12.44 34.48
N GLN A 89 -13.98 -13.58 34.58
CA GLN A 89 -15.05 -13.78 35.55
C GLN A 89 -14.55 -13.62 36.99
N LEU A 90 -13.44 -14.27 37.33
CA LEU A 90 -12.90 -14.25 38.69
C LEU A 90 -12.36 -12.86 39.06
N THR A 91 -11.75 -12.16 38.11
CA THR A 91 -11.16 -10.83 38.34
C THR A 91 -12.20 -9.71 38.35
N ARG A 92 -13.16 -9.71 37.42
CA ARG A 92 -14.16 -8.63 37.29
C ARG A 92 -15.41 -8.86 38.14
N ARG A 93 -15.74 -10.12 38.43
CA ARG A 93 -17.03 -10.54 39.02
C ARG A 93 -16.87 -11.68 40.04
N GLY A 94 -15.79 -11.64 40.83
CA GLY A 94 -15.54 -12.64 41.88
C GLY A 94 -16.76 -12.83 42.79
N GLY A 95 -17.28 -14.07 42.84
CA GLY A 95 -18.46 -14.43 43.65
C GLY A 95 -19.82 -14.22 42.98
N GLN A 96 -19.89 -13.59 41.80
CA GLN A 96 -21.13 -13.46 41.02
C GLN A 96 -21.12 -14.42 39.83
N PRO A 97 -22.04 -15.40 39.76
CA PRO A 97 -22.05 -16.39 38.69
C PRO A 97 -22.63 -15.84 37.36
N LEU A 98 -23.41 -14.75 37.40
CA LEU A 98 -24.02 -14.12 36.23
C LEU A 98 -23.88 -12.58 36.27
N PRO A 99 -23.83 -11.92 35.10
CA PRO A 99 -23.62 -12.51 33.77
C PRO A 99 -22.23 -13.16 33.66
N VAL A 100 -22.13 -14.18 32.79
CA VAL A 100 -20.90 -14.91 32.48
C VAL A 100 -20.11 -14.14 31.43
N GLU A 101 -18.85 -13.85 31.73
CA GLU A 101 -17.88 -13.35 30.76
C GLU A 101 -17.56 -14.45 29.74
N VAL A 102 -17.98 -14.26 28.49
CA VAL A 102 -17.83 -15.23 27.41
C VAL A 102 -17.13 -14.62 26.20
N SER A 103 -16.51 -15.49 25.40
CA SER A 103 -15.96 -15.17 24.09
C SER A 103 -16.58 -16.11 23.06
N PHE A 104 -17.21 -15.58 22.02
CA PHE A 104 -17.85 -16.36 20.97
C PHE A 104 -17.72 -15.67 19.61
N ASP A 105 -17.81 -16.46 18.54
CA ASP A 105 -17.74 -15.94 17.18
C ASP A 105 -19.15 -15.68 16.64
N ASP A 106 -19.40 -14.43 16.22
CA ASP A 106 -20.64 -14.01 15.55
C ASP A 106 -20.43 -13.97 14.04
N TYR A 107 -21.38 -14.51 13.27
CA TYR A 107 -21.36 -14.46 11.81
C TYR A 107 -22.15 -13.24 11.32
N VAL A 108 -21.43 -12.13 11.13
CA VAL A 108 -22.02 -10.80 10.88
C VAL A 108 -21.47 -10.16 9.61
N GLU A 109 -22.16 -9.13 9.14
CA GLU A 109 -21.71 -8.29 8.02
C GLU A 109 -20.76 -7.16 8.52
N ASP A 110 -20.72 -6.86 9.81
CA ASP A 110 -19.81 -5.87 10.38
C ASP A 110 -18.39 -6.43 10.54
N ILE A 111 -17.73 -6.65 9.40
CA ILE A 111 -16.36 -7.14 9.27
C ILE A 111 -15.45 -6.06 8.67
N ALA A 112 -14.15 -6.19 8.88
CA ALA A 112 -13.13 -5.22 8.44
C ALA A 112 -13.26 -4.87 6.95
N GLU A 113 -13.52 -5.84 6.08
CA GLU A 113 -13.72 -5.66 4.64
C GLU A 113 -14.84 -4.65 4.35
N ASN A 114 -16.00 -4.86 4.97
CA ASN A 114 -17.18 -4.05 4.77
C ASN A 114 -17.00 -2.66 5.40
N GLN A 115 -16.36 -2.57 6.58
CA GLN A 115 -16.04 -1.30 7.23
C GLN A 115 -15.13 -0.44 6.35
N VAL A 116 -14.13 -1.04 5.72
CA VAL A 116 -13.21 -0.37 4.77
C VAL A 116 -13.98 0.16 3.56
N LEU A 117 -14.82 -0.65 2.91
CA LEU A 117 -15.62 -0.21 1.76
C LEU A 117 -16.61 0.89 2.13
N LEU A 118 -17.34 0.76 3.24
CA LEU A 118 -18.30 1.75 3.71
C LEU A 118 -17.61 3.09 4.00
N THR A 119 -16.49 3.04 4.71
CA THR A 119 -15.72 4.23 5.07
C THR A 119 -15.18 4.92 3.81
N ALA A 120 -14.62 4.15 2.86
CA ALA A 120 -14.12 4.70 1.60
C ALA A 120 -15.23 5.34 0.75
N ALA A 121 -16.38 4.67 0.58
CA ALA A 121 -17.51 5.21 -0.15
C ALA A 121 -17.99 6.55 0.43
N THR A 122 -18.03 6.63 1.76
CA THR A 122 -18.44 7.83 2.50
C THR A 122 -17.42 8.95 2.43
N ARG A 123 -16.12 8.63 2.38
CA ARG A 123 -15.05 9.61 2.15
C ARG A 123 -15.10 10.18 0.74
N LEU A 124 -15.24 9.33 -0.27
CA LEU A 124 -15.37 9.73 -1.67
C LEU A 124 -16.56 10.69 -1.86
N LEU A 125 -17.71 10.42 -1.24
CA LEU A 125 -18.87 11.33 -1.27
C LEU A 125 -18.58 12.77 -0.78
N ARG A 126 -17.50 12.98 -0.02
CA ARG A 126 -17.10 14.29 0.52
C ARG A 126 -15.94 14.91 -0.26
N LEU A 127 -15.32 14.20 -1.19
CA LEU A 127 -14.20 14.73 -1.95
C LEU A 127 -14.69 15.67 -3.06
N PRO A 128 -14.09 16.87 -3.20
CA PRO A 128 -14.33 17.70 -4.36
C PRO A 128 -13.78 17.00 -5.60
N GLY A 129 -14.51 17.04 -6.71
CA GLY A 129 -14.10 16.39 -7.95
C GLY A 129 -14.77 15.07 -8.24
N VAL A 130 -15.53 14.50 -7.30
CA VAL A 130 -16.27 13.27 -7.60
C VAL A 130 -17.38 13.58 -8.60
N PRO A 131 -17.42 12.86 -9.74
CA PRO A 131 -18.42 13.08 -10.79
C PRO A 131 -19.85 12.84 -10.29
N VAL A 132 -20.79 13.62 -10.80
CA VAL A 132 -22.19 13.63 -10.33
C VAL A 132 -22.88 12.28 -10.56
N ASP A 133 -22.57 11.63 -11.67
CA ASP A 133 -23.05 10.30 -12.05
C ASP A 133 -22.56 9.20 -11.09
N VAL A 134 -21.37 9.36 -10.50
CA VAL A 134 -20.81 8.42 -9.52
C VAL A 134 -21.45 8.54 -8.13
N LEU A 135 -21.93 9.74 -7.76
CA LEU A 135 -22.53 10.00 -6.44
C LEU A 135 -23.72 9.07 -6.13
N GLY A 136 -24.55 8.76 -7.14
CA GLY A 136 -25.69 7.86 -6.97
C GLY A 136 -25.25 6.44 -6.60
N ALA A 137 -24.20 5.95 -7.25
CA ALA A 137 -23.68 4.62 -7.01
C ALA A 137 -22.95 4.51 -5.66
N LEU A 138 -22.18 5.53 -5.26
CA LEU A 138 -21.59 5.61 -3.91
C LEU A 138 -22.67 5.54 -2.82
N ARG A 139 -23.77 6.29 -2.95
CA ARG A 139 -24.89 6.23 -2.00
C ARG A 139 -25.55 4.85 -1.96
N ARG A 140 -25.63 4.14 -3.10
CA ARG A 140 -26.12 2.75 -3.11
C ARG A 140 -25.19 1.83 -2.34
N ILE A 141 -23.88 1.93 -2.52
CA ILE A 141 -22.89 1.14 -1.77
C ILE A 141 -23.06 1.37 -0.26
N VAL A 142 -23.19 2.64 0.17
CA VAL A 142 -23.45 2.99 1.58
C VAL A 142 -24.74 2.33 2.10
N ARG A 143 -25.82 2.34 1.31
CA ARG A 143 -27.09 1.69 1.69
C ARG A 143 -27.01 0.17 1.74
N VAL A 144 -26.24 -0.46 0.86
CA VAL A 144 -26.05 -1.92 0.86
C VAL A 144 -25.28 -2.37 2.10
N LEU A 145 -24.40 -1.52 2.62
CA LEU A 145 -23.62 -1.75 3.84
C LEU A 145 -24.28 -1.11 5.08
N ASP A 146 -25.61 -0.95 5.08
CA ASP A 146 -26.32 -0.46 6.25
C ASP A 146 -26.14 -1.41 7.44
N GLY A 147 -25.93 -0.85 8.63
CA GLY A 147 -25.59 -1.62 9.84
C GLY A 147 -24.11 -2.03 9.97
N VAL A 148 -23.25 -1.71 9.01
CA VAL A 148 -21.78 -1.85 9.14
C VAL A 148 -21.20 -0.61 9.82
N SER A 149 -20.21 -0.81 10.68
CA SER A 149 -19.57 0.27 11.44
C SER A 149 -18.60 1.09 10.57
N PHE A 150 -18.45 2.38 10.88
CA PHE A 150 -17.42 3.22 10.27
C PHE A 150 -16.08 3.05 10.98
N ILE A 151 -14.98 3.15 10.23
CA ILE A 151 -13.65 3.32 10.83
C ILE A 151 -13.55 4.76 11.35
N PRO A 152 -13.31 4.98 12.66
CA PRO A 152 -13.21 6.32 13.22
C PRO A 152 -12.09 7.15 12.57
N VAL A 153 -12.26 8.48 12.54
CA VAL A 153 -11.22 9.38 12.04
C VAL A 153 -9.97 9.25 12.92
N GLY A 154 -8.81 9.01 12.30
CA GLY A 154 -7.53 8.85 13.01
C GLY A 154 -7.30 7.44 13.57
N ALA A 155 -8.29 6.54 13.50
CA ALA A 155 -8.04 5.12 13.77
C ALA A 155 -7.25 4.50 12.60
N PRO A 156 -6.36 3.52 12.88
CA PRO A 156 -5.69 2.79 11.82
C PRO A 156 -6.72 2.04 10.98
N VAL A 157 -6.57 2.11 9.65
CA VAL A 157 -7.38 1.30 8.73
C VAL A 157 -7.04 -0.18 8.96
N PRO A 158 -8.03 -1.07 9.15
CA PRO A 158 -7.78 -2.49 9.35
C PRO A 158 -6.98 -3.09 8.19
N VAL A 159 -5.98 -3.91 8.51
CA VAL A 159 -5.24 -4.69 7.51
C VAL A 159 -6.06 -5.91 7.13
N VAL A 160 -6.73 -5.84 5.98
CA VAL A 160 -7.45 -6.99 5.42
C VAL A 160 -6.47 -7.85 4.63
N ARG A 161 -6.33 -9.12 5.01
CA ARG A 161 -5.55 -10.09 4.24
C ARG A 161 -6.43 -10.71 3.17
N ALA A 162 -5.93 -10.74 1.93
CA ALA A 162 -6.60 -11.44 0.85
C ALA A 162 -6.60 -12.95 1.12
N ASP A 163 -7.77 -13.57 1.00
CA ASP A 163 -7.98 -15.01 1.06
C ASP A 163 -9.03 -15.45 0.02
N ARG A 164 -9.30 -16.75 -0.05
CA ARG A 164 -10.30 -17.29 -0.99
C ARG A 164 -11.72 -16.78 -0.74
N ARG A 165 -12.04 -16.35 0.49
CA ARG A 165 -13.40 -15.92 0.89
C ARG A 165 -13.65 -14.48 0.48
N ASN A 166 -12.64 -13.62 0.60
CA ASN A 166 -12.71 -12.21 0.22
C ASN A 166 -12.05 -11.92 -1.15
N ALA A 167 -11.70 -12.93 -1.94
CA ALA A 167 -11.11 -12.77 -3.26
C ALA A 167 -11.87 -11.78 -4.16
N ARG A 168 -13.22 -11.82 -4.14
CA ARG A 168 -14.08 -10.90 -4.90
C ARG A 168 -14.04 -9.44 -4.41
N TYR A 169 -13.51 -9.19 -3.21
CA TYR A 169 -13.37 -7.86 -2.58
C TYR A 169 -11.98 -7.25 -2.85
N SER A 170 -10.99 -8.05 -3.25
CA SER A 170 -9.59 -7.65 -3.38
C SER A 170 -9.40 -6.31 -4.10
N SER A 171 -9.98 -6.16 -5.30
CA SER A 171 -9.86 -4.94 -6.09
C SER A 171 -10.54 -3.74 -5.41
N ALA A 172 -11.75 -3.96 -4.87
CA ALA A 172 -12.50 -2.91 -4.17
C ALA A 172 -11.77 -2.43 -2.90
N LEU A 173 -11.15 -3.36 -2.16
CA LEU A 173 -10.40 -3.07 -0.94
C LEU A 173 -9.12 -2.29 -1.20
N ALA A 174 -8.39 -2.58 -2.28
CA ALA A 174 -7.19 -1.81 -2.60
C ALA A 174 -7.55 -0.36 -2.97
N LEU A 175 -8.60 -0.16 -3.77
CA LEU A 175 -9.13 1.18 -4.09
C LEU A 175 -9.69 1.90 -2.87
N ALA A 176 -10.36 1.17 -1.98
CA ALA A 176 -10.83 1.71 -0.71
C ALA A 176 -9.67 2.19 0.15
N SER A 177 -8.63 1.36 0.30
CA SER A 177 -7.42 1.71 1.05
C SER A 177 -6.77 2.98 0.48
N LEU A 178 -6.69 3.11 -0.84
CA LEU A 178 -6.17 4.31 -1.51
C LEU A 178 -7.04 5.54 -1.24
N ALA A 179 -8.35 5.41 -1.33
CA ALA A 179 -9.28 6.49 -1.00
C ALA A 179 -9.14 6.94 0.45
N LEU A 180 -8.88 6.00 1.38
CA LEU A 180 -8.69 6.29 2.80
C LEU A 180 -7.32 6.89 3.11
N SER A 181 -6.25 6.44 2.46
CA SER A 181 -4.90 6.95 2.70
C SER A 181 -4.67 8.33 2.09
N GLY A 182 -5.22 8.59 0.90
CA GLY A 182 -5.01 9.85 0.20
C GLY A 182 -5.97 10.97 0.60
N SER A 183 -7.04 10.66 1.34
CA SER A 183 -7.98 11.68 1.81
C SER A 183 -7.43 12.42 3.02
N SER A 184 -6.87 13.62 2.83
CA SER A 184 -6.62 14.52 3.95
C SER A 184 -7.95 15.14 4.38
N VAL A 185 -8.39 14.79 5.59
CA VAL A 185 -9.40 15.57 6.31
C VAL A 185 -8.67 16.33 7.39
N GLU A 186 -8.18 17.51 7.02
CA GLU A 186 -7.74 18.48 8.02
C GLU A 186 -8.97 19.17 8.61
N GLN A 187 -9.28 18.78 9.85
CA GLN A 187 -9.79 19.72 10.83
C GLN A 187 -8.70 19.92 11.87
N ARG A 188 -7.98 21.05 11.83
CA ARG A 188 -7.76 21.92 13.00
C ARG A 188 -6.95 23.19 12.70
N ALA A 189 -7.31 24.24 13.45
CA ALA A 189 -6.73 25.58 13.58
C ALA A 189 -7.10 26.62 12.50
N GLY A 190 -8.36 27.08 12.52
CA GLY A 190 -8.83 28.22 11.73
C GLY A 190 -10.12 27.90 10.97
N SER A 191 -10.89 28.92 10.59
CA SER A 191 -12.22 28.84 9.97
C SER A 191 -12.27 28.21 8.56
N VAL A 192 -11.19 27.57 8.10
CA VAL A 192 -11.08 27.03 6.74
C VAL A 192 -11.09 25.50 6.81
N VAL A 193 -12.20 24.90 6.36
CA VAL A 193 -12.30 23.46 6.12
C VAL A 193 -11.66 23.17 4.76
N ALA A 194 -10.55 22.42 4.76
CA ALA A 194 -9.94 21.93 3.54
C ALA A 194 -10.28 20.44 3.33
N SER A 195 -10.84 20.12 2.17
CA SER A 195 -11.06 18.74 1.72
C SER A 195 -10.20 18.49 0.49
N GLY A 196 -9.30 17.51 0.57
CA GLY A 196 -8.35 17.21 -0.49
C GLY A 196 -8.07 15.73 -0.62
N PHE A 197 -7.59 15.36 -1.80
CA PHE A 197 -7.01 14.07 -2.07
C PHE A 197 -5.56 14.30 -2.51
N LEU A 198 -4.61 13.73 -1.77
CA LEU A 198 -3.18 13.81 -2.05
C LEU A 198 -2.63 12.39 -2.01
N VAL A 199 -1.88 12.03 -3.04
CA VAL A 199 -1.17 10.74 -3.08
C VAL A 199 0.31 11.03 -2.95
N ASP A 200 0.95 10.37 -1.99
CA ASP A 200 2.40 10.40 -1.86
C ASP A 200 3.02 9.52 -2.95
N MET A 201 3.36 10.17 -4.07
CA MET A 201 3.92 9.48 -5.23
C MET A 201 5.24 8.77 -4.95
N TRP A 202 6.02 9.25 -3.98
CA TRP A 202 7.24 8.57 -3.56
C TRP A 202 6.89 7.18 -3.00
N SER A 203 5.96 7.14 -2.04
CA SER A 203 5.55 5.90 -1.40
C SER A 203 4.89 4.94 -2.38
N VAL A 204 4.10 5.44 -3.33
CA VAL A 204 3.50 4.58 -4.36
C VAL A 204 4.56 3.89 -5.21
N PHE A 205 5.56 4.64 -5.65
CA PHE A 205 6.63 4.11 -6.48
C PHE A 205 7.44 3.07 -5.71
N GLU A 206 7.81 3.37 -4.46
CA GLU A 206 8.53 2.46 -3.57
C GLU A 206 7.75 1.16 -3.32
N ASP A 207 6.45 1.27 -2.99
CA ASP A 207 5.54 0.13 -2.78
C ASP A 207 5.46 -0.74 -4.03
N PHE A 208 5.33 -0.12 -5.21
CA PHE A 208 5.27 -0.81 -6.50
C PHE A 208 6.57 -1.55 -6.83
N VAL A 209 7.72 -0.86 -6.79
CA VAL A 209 9.03 -1.46 -7.08
C VAL A 209 9.32 -2.58 -6.09
N SER A 210 9.00 -2.38 -4.80
CA SER A 210 9.14 -3.41 -3.78
C SER A 210 8.31 -4.65 -4.08
N ALA A 211 7.02 -4.48 -4.45
CA ALA A 211 6.18 -5.59 -4.83
C ALA A 211 6.70 -6.31 -6.09
N ALA A 212 7.12 -5.57 -7.11
CA ALA A 212 7.63 -6.13 -8.35
C ALA A 212 8.93 -6.90 -8.15
N LEU A 213 9.85 -6.37 -7.35
CA LEU A 213 11.09 -7.07 -6.98
C LEU A 213 10.80 -8.28 -6.09
N ARG A 214 9.85 -8.21 -5.16
CA ARG A 214 9.44 -9.40 -4.38
C ARG A 214 8.98 -10.54 -5.29
N GLU A 215 8.17 -10.24 -6.30
CA GLU A 215 7.74 -11.23 -7.30
C GLU A 215 8.92 -11.74 -8.14
N ALA A 216 9.77 -10.84 -8.63
CA ALA A 216 10.94 -11.19 -9.45
C ALA A 216 11.95 -12.07 -8.71
N PHE A 217 12.07 -11.92 -7.39
CA PHE A 217 13.00 -12.69 -6.56
C PHE A 217 12.46 -14.07 -6.14
N LYS A 218 11.14 -14.33 -6.23
CA LYS A 218 10.54 -15.62 -5.83
C LYS A 218 11.23 -16.85 -6.44
N PRO A 219 11.61 -16.89 -7.74
CA PRO A 219 12.25 -18.06 -8.33
C PRO A 219 13.63 -18.40 -7.75
N TYR A 220 14.29 -17.44 -7.09
CA TYR A 220 15.66 -17.59 -6.59
C TYR A 220 15.73 -17.96 -5.10
N GLY A 221 14.59 -18.06 -4.42
CA GLY A 221 14.55 -18.31 -2.98
C GLY A 221 15.02 -17.13 -2.12
N GLY A 222 15.28 -17.40 -0.85
CA GLY A 222 15.58 -16.35 0.14
C GLY A 222 14.36 -15.46 0.45
N GLU A 223 14.63 -14.37 1.16
CA GLU A 223 13.62 -13.38 1.56
C GLU A 223 14.07 -11.99 1.14
N LEU A 224 13.23 -11.28 0.39
CA LEU A 224 13.42 -9.85 0.15
C LEU A 224 12.79 -9.09 1.33
N VAL A 225 13.60 -8.45 2.17
CA VAL A 225 13.15 -7.72 3.37
C VAL A 225 13.10 -6.23 3.06
N SER A 226 11.97 -5.58 3.37
CA SER A 226 11.81 -4.14 3.20
C SER A 226 12.24 -3.38 4.45
N GLN A 227 12.75 -2.16 4.29
CA GLN A 227 13.12 -1.25 5.38
C GLN A 227 14.02 -1.93 6.43
N TYR A 228 15.11 -2.54 5.96
CA TYR A 228 15.95 -3.40 6.80
C TYR A 228 16.77 -2.58 7.80
N ALA A 229 16.28 -2.50 9.04
CA ALA A 229 16.95 -1.75 10.09
C ALA A 229 18.30 -2.37 10.49
N SER A 230 19.37 -1.60 10.36
CA SER A 230 20.73 -1.95 10.81
C SER A 230 21.44 -0.70 11.32
N THR A 231 22.69 -0.85 11.74
CA THR A 231 23.61 0.25 12.08
C THR A 231 24.85 0.19 11.21
N LEU A 232 25.50 1.32 10.99
CA LEU A 232 26.74 1.43 10.20
C LEU A 232 28.00 1.35 11.08
N ASP A 233 27.88 1.78 12.33
CA ASP A 233 28.96 1.89 13.30
C ASP A 233 28.91 0.79 14.36
N VAL A 234 30.04 0.62 15.06
CA VAL A 234 30.20 -0.37 16.13
C VAL A 234 29.34 -0.04 17.34
N GLU A 235 29.16 1.24 17.66
CA GLU A 235 28.37 1.71 18.80
C GLU A 235 26.86 1.68 18.56
N GLY A 236 26.44 1.43 17.32
CA GLY A 236 25.03 1.33 16.93
C GLY A 236 24.28 2.67 16.89
N THR A 237 25.00 3.78 16.79
CA THR A 237 24.45 5.14 16.82
C THR A 237 23.97 5.61 15.44
N VAL A 238 24.66 5.18 14.38
CA VAL A 238 24.37 5.53 12.99
C VAL A 238 23.44 4.48 12.41
N LYS A 239 22.14 4.73 12.56
CA LYS A 239 21.10 3.86 12.00
C LYS A 239 21.07 3.95 10.49
N ILE A 240 20.88 2.80 9.84
CA ILE A 240 20.64 2.68 8.41
C ILE A 240 19.40 1.84 8.16
N ALA A 241 18.71 2.10 7.06
CA ALA A 241 17.55 1.35 6.63
C ALA A 241 17.52 1.37 5.09
N PRO A 242 18.18 0.43 4.41
CA PRO A 242 17.99 0.24 2.99
C PRO A 242 16.54 -0.15 2.71
N ASP A 243 16.00 0.31 1.59
CA ASP A 243 14.61 0.06 1.21
C ASP A 243 14.35 -1.44 1.03
N LEU A 244 15.28 -2.15 0.39
CA LEU A 244 15.18 -3.59 0.15
C LEU A 244 16.55 -4.28 0.30
N VAL A 245 16.57 -5.39 1.04
CA VAL A 245 17.72 -6.30 1.07
C VAL A 245 17.26 -7.72 0.76
N TRP A 246 18.03 -8.43 -0.06
CA TRP A 246 17.77 -9.85 -0.32
C TRP A 246 18.62 -10.69 0.63
N VAL A 247 17.96 -11.49 1.46
CA VAL A 247 18.59 -12.33 2.48
C VAL A 247 18.46 -13.80 2.07
N VAL A 248 19.59 -14.49 1.99
CA VAL A 248 19.66 -15.93 1.71
C VAL A 248 20.43 -16.57 2.86
N ASP A 249 19.81 -17.53 3.54
CA ASP A 249 20.39 -18.24 4.70
C ASP A 249 20.93 -17.30 5.79
N GLY A 250 20.20 -16.21 6.05
CA GLY A 250 20.57 -15.19 7.05
C GLY A 250 21.67 -14.22 6.61
N VAL A 251 22.15 -14.31 5.36
CA VAL A 251 23.18 -13.43 4.80
C VAL A 251 22.58 -12.48 3.79
N VAL A 252 22.88 -11.19 3.90
CA VAL A 252 22.49 -10.19 2.90
C VAL A 252 23.31 -10.42 1.61
N ARG A 253 22.62 -10.64 0.49
CA ARG A 253 23.21 -10.93 -0.83
C ARG A 253 23.03 -9.81 -1.85
N ALA A 254 22.03 -8.95 -1.65
CA ALA A 254 21.83 -7.76 -2.45
C ALA A 254 21.25 -6.64 -1.59
N CYS A 255 21.60 -5.41 -1.94
CA CYS A 255 21.04 -4.20 -1.37
C CYS A 255 20.50 -3.35 -2.51
N ILE A 256 19.24 -2.97 -2.41
CA ILE A 256 18.50 -2.20 -3.42
C ILE A 256 17.86 -1.02 -2.71
N ASP A 257 18.04 0.16 -3.28
CA ASP A 257 17.49 1.39 -2.74
C ASP A 257 16.76 2.14 -3.87
N VAL A 258 15.52 2.55 -3.60
CA VAL A 258 14.53 3.00 -4.57
C VAL A 258 14.35 4.50 -4.39
N LYS A 259 14.55 5.27 -5.47
CA LYS A 259 14.50 6.73 -5.43
C LYS A 259 13.44 7.29 -6.39
N TYR A 260 12.38 7.87 -5.84
CA TYR A 260 11.44 8.69 -6.59
C TYR A 260 12.00 10.12 -6.82
N LYS A 261 12.91 10.24 -7.79
CA LYS A 261 13.42 11.52 -8.29
C LYS A 261 13.81 11.42 -9.76
N VAL A 262 13.74 12.55 -10.44
CA VAL A 262 14.14 12.68 -11.83
C VAL A 262 15.61 13.07 -11.90
N GLU A 263 16.37 12.39 -12.75
CA GLU A 263 17.72 12.78 -13.13
C GLU A 263 17.78 14.26 -13.56
N LYS A 264 18.74 15.02 -13.04
CA LYS A 264 19.00 16.39 -13.50
C LYS A 264 20.31 16.41 -14.26
N HIS A 265 20.27 16.72 -15.56
CA HIS A 265 21.45 16.96 -16.40
C HIS A 265 22.49 15.82 -16.41
N GLY A 266 22.07 14.55 -16.49
CA GLY A 266 23.02 13.44 -16.55
C GLY A 266 23.71 13.10 -15.23
N GLN A 267 23.27 13.70 -14.11
CA GLN A 267 23.87 13.52 -12.79
C GLN A 267 22.79 13.16 -11.76
N TYR A 268 22.90 11.94 -11.23
CA TYR A 268 22.21 11.56 -10.01
C TYR A 268 22.89 12.20 -8.79
N PRO A 269 22.16 12.51 -7.71
CA PRO A 269 22.77 13.10 -6.53
C PRO A 269 23.86 12.19 -5.95
N ASN A 270 25.07 12.72 -5.78
CA ASN A 270 26.20 12.00 -5.16
C ASN A 270 25.85 11.38 -3.80
N ALA A 271 24.87 11.94 -3.09
CA ALA A 271 24.39 11.43 -1.81
C ALA A 271 23.88 9.97 -1.88
N ASP A 272 23.27 9.55 -2.99
CA ASP A 272 22.79 8.16 -3.14
C ASP A 272 23.95 7.19 -3.30
N LEU A 273 24.99 7.60 -4.04
CA LEU A 273 26.20 6.82 -4.23
C LEU A 273 26.92 6.63 -2.90
N TYR A 274 27.03 7.68 -2.08
CA TYR A 274 27.61 7.60 -0.74
C TYR A 274 26.79 6.69 0.18
N GLN A 275 25.46 6.80 0.14
CA GLN A 275 24.57 5.95 0.92
C GLN A 275 24.71 4.48 0.52
N MET A 276 24.67 4.18 -0.78
CA MET A 276 24.81 2.82 -1.28
C MET A 276 26.20 2.24 -0.98
N ALA A 277 27.26 3.03 -1.11
CA ALA A 277 28.60 2.61 -0.72
C ALA A 277 28.68 2.23 0.77
N ALA A 278 28.05 3.02 1.65
CA ALA A 278 27.97 2.70 3.08
C ALA A 278 27.19 1.41 3.35
N TYR A 279 26.08 1.17 2.63
CA TYR A 279 25.30 -0.07 2.74
C TYR A 279 26.11 -1.29 2.29
N CYS A 280 26.74 -1.20 1.13
CA CYS A 280 27.60 -2.26 0.62
C CYS A 280 28.75 -2.57 1.59
N GLN A 281 29.41 -1.54 2.13
CA GLN A 281 30.47 -1.72 3.13
C GLN A 281 29.94 -2.42 4.39
N ARG A 282 28.75 -2.04 4.87
CA ARG A 282 28.13 -2.66 6.05
C ARG A 282 27.81 -4.13 5.83
N PHE A 283 27.32 -4.49 4.64
CA PHE A 283 26.87 -5.85 4.34
C PHE A 283 27.91 -6.71 3.62
N GLY A 284 29.10 -6.17 3.32
CA GLY A 284 30.16 -6.87 2.58
C GLY A 284 29.76 -7.18 1.13
N LEU A 285 29.07 -6.26 0.45
CA LEU A 285 28.61 -6.42 -0.91
C LEU A 285 29.55 -5.73 -1.90
N ASP A 286 29.91 -6.43 -2.99
CA ASP A 286 30.70 -5.85 -4.08
C ASP A 286 29.87 -4.96 -5.02
N VAL A 287 28.54 -5.14 -5.03
CA VAL A 287 27.64 -4.39 -5.90
C VAL A 287 26.40 -3.93 -5.14
N GLY A 288 26.05 -2.65 -5.31
CA GLY A 288 24.81 -2.06 -4.83
C GLY A 288 23.91 -1.57 -5.97
N HIS A 289 22.60 -1.55 -5.77
CA HIS A 289 21.64 -1.23 -6.82
C HIS A 289 20.77 -0.03 -6.43
N LEU A 290 20.74 0.99 -7.28
CA LEU A 290 19.87 2.16 -7.15
C LEU A 290 18.82 2.12 -8.25
N VAL A 291 17.55 2.21 -7.89
CA VAL A 291 16.42 2.19 -8.84
C VAL A 291 15.72 3.55 -8.83
N TYR A 292 15.71 4.25 -9.96
CA TYR A 292 15.16 5.58 -10.12
C TYR A 292 13.83 5.57 -10.88
N ALA A 293 12.92 6.46 -10.48
CA ALA A 293 11.62 6.65 -11.11
C ALA A 293 11.66 7.38 -12.47
N ALA A 294 12.80 7.96 -12.86
CA ALA A 294 12.99 8.59 -14.16
C ALA A 294 14.47 8.85 -14.42
N GLY A 295 14.89 8.72 -15.68
CA GLY A 295 16.26 8.93 -16.15
C GLY A 295 16.50 8.15 -17.43
N ASP A 296 17.75 8.14 -17.89
CA ASP A 296 18.17 7.27 -19.00
C ASP A 296 18.00 5.79 -18.62
N THR A 297 17.28 5.02 -19.45
CA THR A 297 16.96 3.60 -19.20
C THR A 297 18.19 2.70 -19.34
N ASP A 298 19.26 3.18 -19.98
CA ASP A 298 20.53 2.48 -20.01
C ASP A 298 21.18 2.49 -18.61
N PRO A 299 21.47 1.31 -18.02
CA PRO A 299 21.99 1.24 -16.66
C PRO A 299 23.39 1.85 -16.57
N ARG A 300 23.52 2.88 -15.74
CA ARG A 300 24.80 3.53 -15.46
C ARG A 300 25.54 2.79 -14.36
N ARG A 301 26.84 2.57 -14.56
CA ARG A 301 27.72 1.90 -13.60
C ARG A 301 28.75 2.87 -13.05
N VAL A 302 28.89 2.91 -11.73
CA VAL A 302 29.87 3.74 -11.04
C VAL A 302 30.70 2.84 -10.14
N VAL A 303 32.00 2.72 -10.42
CA VAL A 303 32.93 1.98 -9.55
C VAL A 303 33.50 2.96 -8.53
N VAL A 304 33.20 2.75 -7.25
CA VAL A 304 33.74 3.56 -6.16
C VAL A 304 35.19 3.16 -5.92
N ILE A 305 36.08 4.14 -5.80
CA ILE A 305 37.50 3.91 -5.50
C ILE A 305 37.59 3.12 -4.18
N ASP A 306 38.28 1.98 -4.21
CA ASP A 306 38.42 1.05 -3.08
C ASP A 306 37.08 0.64 -2.44
N GLY A 307 36.02 0.58 -3.25
CA GLY A 307 34.66 0.33 -2.81
C GLY A 307 33.85 -0.49 -3.82
N PRO A 308 32.52 -0.54 -3.63
CA PRO A 308 31.65 -1.35 -4.48
C PRO A 308 31.42 -0.72 -5.86
N GLU A 309 30.96 -1.54 -6.80
CA GLU A 309 30.25 -1.06 -7.98
C GLU A 309 28.83 -0.65 -7.58
N VAL A 310 28.38 0.52 -8.01
CA VAL A 310 26.99 0.96 -7.87
C VAL A 310 26.34 0.97 -9.25
N GLN A 311 25.30 0.15 -9.41
CA GLN A 311 24.48 0.08 -10.62
C GLN A 311 23.24 0.93 -10.44
N GLN A 312 23.06 1.90 -11.33
CA GLN A 312 21.94 2.82 -11.35
C GLN A 312 21.01 2.43 -12.49
N HIS A 313 19.76 2.15 -12.16
CA HIS A 313 18.72 1.73 -13.08
C HIS A 313 17.64 2.81 -13.11
N ALA A 314 17.21 3.26 -14.27
CA ALA A 314 16.05 4.13 -14.39
C ALA A 314 14.89 3.36 -15.01
N LEU A 315 13.70 3.56 -14.45
CA LEU A 315 12.47 3.01 -14.99
C LEU A 315 11.76 4.07 -15.82
N ASP A 316 11.25 3.67 -16.99
CA ASP A 316 10.33 4.50 -17.75
C ASP A 316 8.90 4.33 -17.21
N LEU A 317 8.47 5.28 -16.37
CA LEU A 317 7.12 5.28 -15.81
C LEU A 317 6.04 5.66 -16.84
N ASP A 318 6.42 5.95 -18.09
CA ASP A 318 5.49 6.05 -19.21
C ASP A 318 5.22 4.71 -19.89
N GLU A 319 5.96 3.65 -19.57
CA GLU A 319 5.64 2.31 -20.03
C GLU A 319 4.50 1.65 -19.23
N PRO A 320 3.79 0.68 -19.82
CA PRO A 320 2.85 -0.17 -19.10
C PRO A 320 3.49 -0.90 -17.91
N VAL A 321 2.72 -1.12 -16.84
CA VAL A 321 3.23 -1.70 -15.57
C VAL A 321 3.85 -3.10 -15.74
N ASN A 322 3.33 -3.90 -16.68
CA ASN A 322 3.91 -5.20 -17.02
C ASN A 322 5.30 -5.07 -17.66
N HIS A 323 5.53 -4.06 -18.49
CA HIS A 323 6.85 -3.79 -19.05
C HIS A 323 7.83 -3.31 -17.97
N ILE A 324 7.41 -2.38 -17.11
CA ILE A 324 8.24 -1.92 -15.98
C ILE A 324 8.60 -3.09 -15.05
N SER A 325 7.65 -3.99 -14.79
CA SER A 325 7.88 -5.21 -13.99
C SER A 325 8.86 -6.17 -14.69
N ALA A 326 8.79 -6.28 -16.02
CA ALA A 326 9.71 -7.10 -16.81
C ALA A 326 11.12 -6.49 -16.84
N GLN A 327 11.24 -5.17 -16.95
CA GLN A 327 12.51 -4.45 -16.80
C GLN A 327 13.12 -4.76 -15.42
N LEU A 328 12.35 -4.58 -14.34
CA LEU A 328 12.80 -4.92 -12.98
C LEU A 328 13.23 -6.37 -12.84
N SER A 329 12.58 -7.32 -13.52
CA SER A 329 12.96 -8.73 -13.48
C SER A 329 14.29 -8.98 -14.19
N SER A 330 14.48 -8.41 -15.39
CA SER A 330 15.68 -8.61 -16.19
C SER A 330 16.94 -7.99 -15.58
N LEU A 331 16.79 -6.90 -14.81
CA LEU A 331 17.89 -6.27 -14.07
C LEU A 331 18.63 -7.22 -13.11
N PHE A 332 17.96 -8.27 -12.63
CA PHE A 332 18.50 -9.17 -11.60
C PHE A 332 18.64 -10.63 -12.03
N GLU A 333 18.17 -10.99 -13.23
CA GLU A 333 18.30 -12.34 -13.82
C GLU A 333 19.76 -12.81 -13.96
N TRP A 334 20.73 -11.90 -14.04
CA TRP A 334 22.13 -12.22 -14.34
C TRP A 334 22.97 -12.58 -13.10
N LYS A 335 22.57 -12.20 -11.87
CA LYS A 335 23.35 -12.50 -10.64
C LYS A 335 22.94 -13.79 -9.93
N ALA A 336 21.68 -14.20 -10.04
CA ALA A 336 21.20 -15.43 -9.40
C ALA A 336 21.71 -16.72 -10.05
N ARG A 337 22.44 -16.63 -11.17
CA ARG A 337 23.16 -17.76 -11.78
C ARG A 337 24.56 -17.98 -11.21
N LEU A 338 25.03 -17.13 -10.28
CA LEU A 338 26.40 -17.13 -9.76
C LEU A 338 26.51 -17.40 -8.24
N SER A 339 25.44 -17.89 -7.61
CA SER A 339 25.52 -18.49 -6.27
C SER A 339 25.81 -19.98 -6.34
#